data_AF-A0A0Q8XNF6-F1
#
_entry.id   AF-A0A0Q8XNF6-F1
#
_cell.length_a   1.000
_cell.length_b   1.000
_cell.length_c   1.000
_cell.angle_alpha   90.00
_cell.angle_beta   90.00
_cell.angle_gamma   90.00
#
_symmetry.space_group_name_H-M   'P 1'
#
loop_
_entity.id
_entity.type
_entity.pdbx_description
1 polymer ?
#
loop_
_entity_poly.entity_id
_entity_poly.type
_entity_poly.pdbx_seq_one_letter_code
_entity_poly.pdbx_strand_id
1 'polypeptide(L)'
;MIEMANDKSAPSWRNFAAWSAVGAVFYVLALWVAMLFLHQDIMDAVVRPTRVTAQLGLAMLFSIAVVGFTSRKRSLNLGTLRNFLIQNAVAILAFLLVIWGFSALARTEVGASEWIAAVTGATLVVIAILGGLATASVHTGLHLVDDEMTAEDLRERGRLMLCSFTWIACYGLLLIALGLAGAGILSPAAALAGALVLIAILTLLAIAAWRLSDELGRTLSHETGNMAFYLILVLGGGWAMLAHLGFVAAPAPLDWLTIFTVLLFVASFIVLGRRKLLTH
;
A
#
# COMPACT_ATOMS: atom_id res chain seq x y z
N MET A 1 -5.28 -37.38 33.31
CA MET A 1 -3.99 -36.74 32.91
C MET A 1 -3.93 -36.82 31.39
N ILE A 2 -4.33 -35.74 30.72
CA ILE A 2 -4.21 -35.62 29.26
C ILE A 2 -2.80 -35.10 29.02
N GLU A 3 -2.00 -35.92 28.35
CA GLU A 3 -0.64 -35.65 27.97
C GLU A 3 -0.65 -34.43 27.03
N MET A 4 -0.22 -33.27 27.54
CA MET A 4 0.07 -32.11 26.70
C MET A 4 1.28 -32.47 25.83
N ALA A 5 1.00 -33.02 24.65
CA ALA A 5 2.00 -33.22 23.62
C ALA A 5 2.65 -31.86 23.36
N ASN A 6 3.90 -31.74 23.81
CA ASN A 6 4.73 -30.58 23.64
C ASN A 6 5.10 -30.52 22.15
N ASP A 7 4.22 -29.91 21.36
CA ASP A 7 4.43 -29.66 19.93
C ASP A 7 5.64 -28.75 19.79
N LYS A 8 6.81 -29.37 19.60
CA LYS A 8 8.08 -28.67 19.40
C LYS A 8 7.97 -27.95 18.06
N SER A 9 7.46 -26.73 18.09
CA SER A 9 7.47 -25.82 16.96
C SER A 9 8.83 -25.90 16.27
N ALA A 10 8.81 -26.21 14.96
CA ALA A 10 10.03 -26.31 14.18
C ALA A 10 10.87 -25.04 14.41
N PRO A 11 12.20 -25.15 14.55
CA PRO A 11 13.02 -24.01 14.89
C PRO A 11 12.84 -22.91 13.83
N SER A 12 12.56 -21.69 14.29
CA SER A 12 12.09 -20.55 13.49
C SER A 12 12.97 -20.22 12.27
N TRP A 13 14.26 -20.60 12.29
CA TRP A 13 15.17 -20.43 11.16
C TRP A 13 14.84 -21.35 9.98
N ARG A 14 14.28 -22.55 10.21
CA ARG A 14 13.88 -23.49 9.13
C ARG A 14 12.71 -22.93 8.33
N ASN A 15 11.73 -22.37 9.02
CA ASN A 15 10.59 -21.72 8.37
C ASN A 15 11.03 -20.46 7.63
N PHE A 16 11.91 -19.64 8.21
CA PHE A 16 12.51 -18.49 7.52
C PHE A 16 13.16 -18.92 6.20
N ALA A 17 14.08 -19.90 6.24
CA ALA A 17 14.80 -20.35 5.05
C ALA A 17 13.85 -20.90 3.98
N ALA A 18 12.84 -21.65 4.40
CA ALA A 18 11.89 -22.26 3.48
C ALA A 18 10.93 -21.22 2.86
N TRP A 19 10.48 -20.21 3.62
CA TRP A 19 9.71 -19.08 3.07
C TRP A 19 10.54 -18.18 2.16
N SER A 20 11.83 -17.96 2.48
CA SER A 20 12.74 -17.28 1.56
C SER A 20 12.91 -18.05 0.25
N ALA A 21 13.03 -19.38 0.29
CA ALA A 21 13.11 -20.20 -0.91
C ALA A 21 11.83 -20.13 -1.76
N VAL A 22 10.65 -20.23 -1.12
CA VAL A 22 9.34 -20.05 -1.79
C VAL A 22 9.23 -18.66 -2.41
N GLY A 23 9.57 -17.61 -1.66
CA GLY A 23 9.59 -16.23 -2.16
C GLY A 23 10.54 -16.07 -3.34
N ALA A 24 11.74 -16.65 -3.27
CA ALA A 24 12.72 -16.58 -4.35
C ALA A 24 12.19 -17.21 -5.64
N VAL A 25 11.68 -18.44 -5.59
CA VAL A 25 11.11 -19.12 -6.77
C VAL A 25 9.94 -18.31 -7.33
N PHE A 26 9.03 -17.86 -6.47
CA PHE A 26 7.86 -17.11 -6.89
C PHE A 26 8.23 -15.78 -7.56
N TYR A 27 9.13 -14.98 -6.95
CA TYR A 27 9.53 -13.71 -7.52
C TYR A 27 10.35 -13.87 -8.80
N VAL A 28 11.15 -14.95 -8.94
CA VAL A 28 11.86 -15.24 -10.21
C VAL A 28 10.86 -15.50 -11.31
N LEU A 29 9.87 -16.36 -11.07
CA LEU A 29 8.84 -16.66 -12.06
C LEU A 29 8.01 -15.43 -12.41
N ALA A 30 7.62 -14.64 -11.41
CA ALA A 30 6.85 -13.43 -11.63
C ALA A 30 7.63 -12.36 -12.41
N LEU A 31 8.91 -12.16 -12.10
CA LEU A 31 9.79 -11.26 -12.85
C LEU A 31 9.94 -11.74 -14.29
N TRP A 32 10.07 -13.04 -14.50
CA TRP A 32 10.18 -13.64 -15.83
C TRP A 32 8.91 -13.41 -16.66
N VAL A 33 7.73 -13.63 -16.08
CA VAL A 33 6.43 -13.33 -16.71
C VAL A 33 6.29 -11.83 -17.00
N ALA A 34 6.70 -10.97 -16.07
CA ALA A 34 6.65 -9.52 -16.27
C ALA A 34 7.54 -9.08 -17.45
N MET A 35 8.76 -9.60 -17.56
CA MET A 35 9.68 -9.29 -18.66
C MET A 35 9.15 -9.78 -20.01
N LEU A 36 8.55 -10.97 -20.05
CA LEU A 36 7.87 -11.48 -21.25
C LEU A 36 6.74 -10.53 -21.69
N PHE A 37 5.95 -10.05 -20.73
CA PHE A 37 4.84 -9.13 -21.02
C PHE A 37 5.34 -7.76 -21.51
N LEU A 38 6.47 -7.30 -20.99
CA LEU A 38 7.10 -6.02 -21.35
C LEU A 38 7.95 -6.10 -22.63
N HIS A 39 8.00 -7.25 -23.32
CA HIS A 39 8.81 -7.48 -24.53
C HIS A 39 10.30 -7.10 -24.34
N GLN A 40 10.84 -7.28 -23.13
CA GLN A 40 12.24 -7.05 -22.82
C GLN A 40 13.02 -8.36 -22.96
N ASP A 41 14.13 -8.34 -23.70
CA ASP A 41 14.94 -9.53 -23.93
C ASP A 41 15.77 -9.88 -22.68
N ILE A 42 15.42 -10.99 -22.03
CA ILE A 42 15.95 -11.39 -20.72
C ILE A 42 17.46 -11.66 -20.79
N MET A 43 17.93 -12.17 -21.94
CA MET A 43 19.33 -12.49 -22.14
C MET A 43 20.20 -11.22 -22.21
N ASP A 44 19.68 -10.12 -22.76
CA ASP A 44 20.39 -8.84 -22.78
C ASP A 44 20.49 -8.23 -21.38
N ALA A 45 19.43 -8.35 -20.57
CA ALA A 45 19.40 -7.88 -19.19
C ALA A 45 20.40 -8.60 -18.26
N VAL A 46 20.66 -9.90 -18.51
CA VAL A 46 21.59 -10.73 -17.74
C VAL A 46 23.04 -10.54 -18.19
N VAL A 47 23.28 -10.42 -19.50
CA VAL A 47 24.63 -10.32 -20.06
C VAL A 47 25.20 -8.91 -19.94
N ARG A 48 24.35 -7.88 -19.96
CA ARG A 48 24.76 -6.47 -19.79
C ARG A 48 23.99 -5.84 -18.64
N PRO A 49 24.44 -6.00 -17.38
CA PRO A 49 23.73 -5.45 -16.24
C PRO A 49 23.72 -3.92 -16.33
N THR A 50 22.56 -3.36 -16.67
CA THR A 50 22.30 -1.93 -16.58
C THR A 50 22.04 -1.56 -15.11
N ARG A 51 22.08 -0.26 -14.76
CA ARG A 51 21.69 0.18 -13.41
C ARG A 51 20.30 -0.33 -13.01
N VAL A 52 19.40 -0.49 -13.98
CA VAL A 52 18.03 -0.98 -13.78
C VAL A 52 18.02 -2.46 -13.36
N THR A 53 18.81 -3.32 -14.00
CA THR A 53 18.85 -4.74 -13.65
C THR A 53 19.50 -4.99 -12.29
N ALA A 54 20.52 -4.19 -11.93
CA ALA A 54 21.09 -4.21 -10.59
C ALA A 54 20.07 -3.78 -9.50
N GLN A 55 19.29 -2.73 -9.76
CA GLN A 55 18.23 -2.28 -8.86
C GLN A 55 17.10 -3.32 -8.72
N LEU A 56 16.69 -3.96 -9.81
CA LEU A 56 15.70 -5.04 -9.78
C LEU A 56 16.20 -6.26 -8.99
N GLY A 57 17.46 -6.66 -9.22
CA GLY A 57 18.07 -7.76 -8.47
C GLY A 57 18.14 -7.46 -6.97
N LEU A 58 18.50 -6.23 -6.59
CA LEU A 58 18.52 -5.81 -5.19
C LEU A 58 17.12 -5.78 -4.58
N ALA A 59 16.13 -5.20 -5.28
CA ALA A 59 14.74 -5.17 -4.82
C ALA A 59 14.18 -6.58 -4.60
N MET A 60 14.56 -7.51 -5.47
CA MET A 60 14.18 -8.92 -5.38
C MET A 60 14.81 -9.60 -4.16
N LEU A 61 16.10 -9.40 -3.92
CA LEU A 61 16.78 -9.92 -2.72
C LEU A 61 16.13 -9.39 -1.43
N PHE A 62 15.81 -8.09 -1.39
CA PHE A 62 15.07 -7.51 -0.27
C PHE A 62 13.68 -8.12 -0.12
N SER A 63 12.95 -8.33 -1.22
CA SER A 63 11.62 -8.94 -1.19
C SER A 63 11.66 -10.37 -0.66
N ILE A 64 12.67 -11.16 -1.07
CA ILE A 64 12.92 -12.52 -0.57
C ILE A 64 13.23 -12.52 0.94
N ALA A 65 14.07 -11.59 1.39
CA ALA A 65 14.43 -11.46 2.79
C ALA A 65 13.22 -11.02 3.64
N VAL A 66 12.44 -10.06 3.14
CA VAL A 66 11.21 -9.58 3.78
C VAL A 66 10.21 -10.72 3.90
N VAL A 67 9.94 -11.48 2.83
CA VAL A 67 9.05 -12.66 2.89
C VAL A 67 9.54 -13.69 3.89
N GLY A 68 10.83 -14.01 3.89
CA GLY A 68 11.40 -14.93 4.87
C GLY A 68 11.15 -14.45 6.29
N PHE A 69 11.37 -13.16 6.56
CA PHE A 69 11.26 -12.58 7.89
C PHE A 69 9.81 -12.46 8.36
N THR A 70 8.90 -12.01 7.49
CA THR A 70 7.47 -11.86 7.81
C THR A 70 6.78 -13.21 8.00
N SER A 71 7.20 -14.22 7.23
CA SER A 71 6.60 -15.57 7.29
C SER A 71 7.34 -16.54 8.20
N ARG A 72 8.41 -16.14 8.91
CA ARG A 72 9.22 -17.05 9.75
C ARG A 72 8.44 -17.80 10.83
N LYS A 73 7.32 -17.24 11.30
CA LYS A 73 6.44 -17.87 12.30
C LYS A 73 5.39 -18.79 11.68
N ARG A 74 5.19 -18.76 10.36
CA ARG A 74 4.16 -19.52 9.65
C ARG A 74 4.66 -20.92 9.33
N SER A 75 3.88 -21.94 9.68
CA SER A 75 4.14 -23.32 9.23
C SER A 75 3.94 -23.43 7.72
N LEU A 76 4.83 -24.17 7.05
CA LEU A 76 4.61 -24.52 5.65
C LEU A 76 3.58 -25.64 5.53
N ASN A 77 2.34 -25.26 5.26
CA ASN A 77 1.29 -26.18 4.85
C ASN A 77 0.74 -25.74 3.48
N LEU A 78 0.01 -26.62 2.80
CA LEU A 78 -0.51 -26.34 1.45
C LEU A 78 -1.49 -25.15 1.43
N GLY A 79 -2.26 -24.97 2.50
CA GLY A 79 -3.21 -23.86 2.63
C GLY A 79 -2.50 -22.50 2.69
N THR A 80 -1.58 -22.34 3.62
CA THR A 80 -0.73 -21.16 3.81
C THR A 80 0.11 -20.87 2.57
N LEU A 81 0.64 -21.90 1.90
CA LEU A 81 1.33 -21.71 0.62
C LEU A 81 0.39 -21.17 -0.46
N ARG A 82 -0.80 -21.76 -0.63
CA ARG A 82 -1.82 -21.28 -1.57
C ARG A 82 -2.21 -19.83 -1.28
N ASN A 83 -2.44 -19.49 -0.01
CA ASN A 83 -2.83 -18.15 0.43
C ASN A 83 -1.75 -17.12 0.11
N PHE A 84 -0.50 -17.45 0.43
CA PHE A 84 0.67 -16.64 0.10
C PHE A 84 0.77 -16.40 -1.42
N LEU A 85 0.61 -17.44 -2.23
CA LEU A 85 0.67 -17.34 -3.69
C LEU A 85 -0.45 -16.45 -4.24
N ILE A 86 -1.69 -16.60 -3.76
CA ILE A 86 -2.82 -15.77 -4.19
C ILE A 86 -2.57 -14.30 -3.84
N GLN A 87 -2.21 -14.00 -2.58
CA GLN A 87 -1.95 -12.62 -2.15
C GLN A 87 -0.83 -11.96 -2.95
N ASN A 88 0.28 -12.67 -3.15
CA ASN A 88 1.39 -12.12 -3.92
C ASN A 88 1.07 -12.02 -5.42
N ALA A 89 0.29 -12.96 -5.99
CA ALA A 89 -0.14 -12.86 -7.39
C ALA A 89 -1.03 -11.63 -7.61
N VAL A 90 -1.96 -11.34 -6.70
CA VAL A 90 -2.77 -10.10 -6.76
C VAL A 90 -1.90 -8.87 -6.60
N ALA A 91 -0.95 -8.86 -5.65
CA ALA A 91 -0.03 -7.73 -5.47
C ALA A 91 0.80 -7.46 -6.72
N ILE A 92 1.35 -8.51 -7.34
CA ILE A 92 2.15 -8.41 -8.55
C ILE A 92 1.30 -7.94 -9.72
N LEU A 93 0.10 -8.50 -9.91
CA LEU A 93 -0.81 -8.06 -10.96
C LEU A 93 -1.19 -6.58 -10.80
N ALA A 94 -1.51 -6.15 -9.57
CA ALA A 94 -1.80 -4.75 -9.26
C ALA A 94 -0.59 -3.85 -9.57
N PHE A 95 0.61 -4.28 -9.19
CA PHE A 95 1.84 -3.55 -9.48
C PHE A 95 2.17 -3.48 -10.97
N LEU A 96 1.94 -4.57 -11.72
CA LEU A 96 2.11 -4.59 -13.17
C LEU A 96 1.10 -3.67 -13.88
N LEU A 97 -0.15 -3.64 -13.42
CA LEU A 97 -1.16 -2.70 -13.93
C LEU A 97 -0.74 -1.24 -13.67
N VAL A 98 -0.19 -0.97 -12.48
CA VAL A 98 0.37 0.34 -12.14
C VAL A 98 1.54 0.69 -13.07
N ILE A 99 2.55 -0.18 -13.19
CA ILE A 99 3.69 0.03 -14.10
C ILE A 99 3.20 0.24 -15.54
N TRP A 100 2.28 -0.58 -16.01
CA TRP A 100 1.75 -0.48 -17.37
C TRP A 100 1.07 0.87 -17.58
N GLY A 101 0.20 1.30 -16.66
CA GLY A 101 -0.43 2.62 -16.69
C GLY A 101 0.58 3.77 -16.67
N PHE A 102 1.60 3.69 -15.82
CA PHE A 102 2.67 4.69 -15.77
C PHE A 102 3.58 4.68 -16.99
N SER A 103 3.81 3.52 -17.60
CA SER A 103 4.59 3.40 -18.83
C SER A 103 3.87 4.01 -20.03
N ALA A 104 2.53 4.00 -20.02
CA ALA A 104 1.72 4.75 -20.97
C ALA A 104 1.82 6.26 -20.68
N LEU A 105 1.79 6.67 -19.41
CA LEU A 105 1.95 8.07 -18.99
C LEU A 105 3.32 8.66 -19.32
N ALA A 106 4.39 7.88 -19.16
CA ALA A 106 5.77 8.32 -19.39
C ALA A 106 6.06 8.67 -20.87
N ARG A 107 5.14 8.35 -21.78
CA ARG A 107 5.20 8.78 -23.19
C ARG A 107 4.68 10.20 -23.41
N THR A 108 4.10 10.81 -22.37
CA THR A 108 3.63 12.19 -22.35
C THR A 108 4.54 13.04 -21.45
N GLU A 109 4.65 14.33 -21.73
CA GLU A 109 5.36 15.27 -20.84
C GLU A 109 4.50 15.51 -19.59
N VAL A 110 4.85 14.82 -18.50
CA VAL A 110 4.14 14.92 -17.21
C VAL A 110 4.99 15.72 -16.24
N GLY A 111 4.41 16.75 -15.62
CA GLY A 111 5.08 17.53 -14.57
C GLY A 111 5.32 16.70 -13.31
N ALA A 112 6.25 17.17 -12.47
CA ALA A 112 6.65 16.44 -11.26
C ALA A 112 5.48 16.26 -10.28
N SER A 113 4.66 17.29 -10.09
CA SER A 113 3.50 17.27 -9.18
C SER A 113 2.43 16.28 -9.63
N GLU A 114 2.12 16.26 -10.92
CA GLU A 114 1.18 15.31 -11.53
C GLU A 114 1.65 13.88 -11.36
N TRP A 115 2.94 13.64 -11.58
CA TRP A 115 3.56 12.34 -11.41
C TRP A 115 3.50 11.88 -9.95
N ILE A 116 3.87 12.75 -9.00
CA ILE A 116 3.84 12.45 -7.56
C ILE A 116 2.41 12.11 -7.12
N ALA A 117 1.41 12.89 -7.54
CA ALA A 117 0.02 12.64 -7.20
C ALA A 117 -0.50 11.32 -7.76
N ALA A 118 -0.22 11.05 -9.04
CA ALA A 118 -0.61 9.79 -9.66
C ALA A 118 0.04 8.59 -8.96
N VAL A 119 1.35 8.64 -8.68
CA VAL A 119 2.08 7.54 -8.02
C VAL A 119 1.58 7.33 -6.59
N THR A 120 1.36 8.42 -5.85
CA THR A 120 0.80 8.36 -4.50
C THR A 120 -0.60 7.73 -4.55
N GLY A 121 -1.45 8.19 -5.47
CA GLY A 121 -2.80 7.65 -5.64
C GLY A 121 -2.82 6.17 -6.02
N ALA A 122 -1.94 5.75 -6.93
CA ALA A 122 -1.78 4.34 -7.31
C ALA A 122 -1.34 3.48 -6.13
N THR A 123 -0.40 3.97 -5.32
CA THR A 123 0.05 3.29 -4.10
C THR A 123 -1.12 3.07 -3.13
N LEU A 124 -1.96 4.09 -2.93
CA LEU A 124 -3.15 3.98 -2.09
C LEU A 124 -4.15 2.95 -2.63
N VAL A 125 -4.40 2.95 -3.95
CA VAL A 125 -5.28 1.95 -4.58
C VAL A 125 -4.76 0.53 -4.38
N VAL A 126 -3.44 0.30 -4.54
CA VAL A 126 -2.83 -1.01 -4.27
C VAL A 126 -3.01 -1.42 -2.82
N ILE A 127 -2.75 -0.52 -1.86
CA ILE A 127 -2.97 -0.79 -0.43
C ILE A 127 -4.44 -1.16 -0.16
N ALA A 128 -5.38 -0.42 -0.75
CA ALA A 128 -6.80 -0.67 -0.60
C ALA A 128 -7.25 -2.01 -1.19
N ILE A 129 -6.72 -2.40 -2.35
CA ILE A 129 -7.02 -3.70 -2.98
C ILE A 129 -6.52 -4.84 -2.08
N LEU A 130 -5.28 -4.75 -1.61
CA LEU A 130 -4.67 -5.80 -0.78
C LEU A 130 -5.38 -5.93 0.57
N GLY A 131 -5.63 -4.80 1.25
CA GLY A 131 -6.34 -4.79 2.52
C GLY A 131 -7.81 -5.20 2.40
N GLY A 132 -8.48 -4.75 1.34
CA GLY A 132 -9.86 -5.14 1.02
C GLY A 132 -9.97 -6.64 0.74
N LEU A 133 -9.05 -7.20 -0.06
CA LEU A 133 -8.98 -8.63 -0.33
C LEU A 133 -8.72 -9.43 0.95
N ALA A 134 -7.77 -9.00 1.78
CA ALA A 134 -7.50 -9.64 3.06
C ALA A 134 -8.75 -9.68 3.94
N THR A 135 -9.44 -8.55 4.09
CA THR A 135 -10.67 -8.44 4.90
C THR A 135 -11.81 -9.28 4.33
N ALA A 136 -12.03 -9.23 3.02
CA ALA A 136 -13.07 -10.00 2.34
C ALA A 136 -12.82 -11.51 2.45
N SER A 137 -11.57 -11.94 2.39
CA SER A 137 -11.19 -13.37 2.43
C SER A 137 -11.61 -14.09 3.71
N VAL A 138 -11.69 -13.35 4.82
CA VAL A 138 -12.09 -13.90 6.11
C VAL A 138 -13.61 -14.14 6.17
N HIS A 139 -14.39 -13.38 5.40
CA HIS A 139 -15.85 -13.51 5.32
C HIS A 139 -16.30 -14.52 4.26
N THR A 140 -15.50 -14.72 3.21
CA THR A 140 -15.83 -15.63 2.10
C THR A 140 -15.29 -17.05 2.30
N GLY A 141 -14.63 -17.34 3.42
CA GLY A 141 -14.03 -18.65 3.70
C GLY A 141 -12.78 -18.96 2.86
N LEU A 142 -12.17 -17.95 2.21
CA LEU A 142 -10.92 -18.11 1.45
C LEU A 142 -9.69 -18.24 2.36
N HIS A 143 -9.83 -17.92 3.66
CA HIS A 143 -8.81 -18.05 4.71
C HIS A 143 -7.43 -17.50 4.30
N LEU A 144 -7.34 -16.33 3.63
CA LEU A 144 -6.05 -15.79 3.19
C LEU A 144 -5.19 -15.24 4.35
N VAL A 145 -5.79 -15.05 5.53
CA VAL A 145 -5.11 -14.61 6.75
C VAL A 145 -4.81 -15.85 7.58
N ASP A 146 -3.51 -16.14 7.76
CA ASP A 146 -3.07 -17.36 8.45
C ASP A 146 -3.09 -17.25 9.98
N ASP A 147 -3.11 -16.03 10.51
CA ASP A 147 -3.19 -15.78 11.96
C ASP A 147 -4.66 -15.70 12.39
N GLU A 148 -5.12 -16.66 13.19
CA GLU A 148 -6.52 -16.73 13.61
C GLU A 148 -6.92 -15.54 14.47
N MET A 149 -6.01 -14.99 15.28
CA MET A 149 -6.27 -13.79 16.07
C MET A 149 -6.53 -12.59 15.15
N THR A 150 -5.66 -12.36 14.16
CA THR A 150 -5.88 -11.34 13.13
C THR A 150 -7.15 -11.61 12.31
N ALA A 151 -7.45 -12.86 12.00
CA ALA A 151 -8.65 -13.23 11.26
C ALA A 151 -9.92 -12.90 12.07
N GLU A 152 -9.95 -13.21 13.38
CA GLU A 152 -11.07 -12.89 14.25
C GLU A 152 -11.26 -11.37 14.38
N ASP A 153 -10.18 -10.62 14.59
CA ASP A 153 -10.22 -9.15 14.61
C ASP A 153 -10.78 -8.58 13.29
N LEU A 154 -10.41 -9.18 12.15
CA LEU A 154 -10.93 -8.81 10.83
C LEU A 154 -12.39 -9.22 10.63
N ARG A 155 -12.90 -10.29 11.26
CA ARG A 155 -14.34 -10.63 11.25
C ARG A 155 -15.13 -9.61 12.05
N GLU A 156 -14.66 -9.30 13.25
CA GLU A 156 -15.33 -8.36 14.15
C GLU A 156 -15.35 -6.94 13.54
N ARG A 157 -14.21 -6.50 13.01
CA ARG A 157 -14.04 -5.14 12.46
C ARG A 157 -14.20 -5.07 10.95
N GLY A 158 -14.66 -6.13 10.31
CA GLY A 158 -14.65 -6.28 8.85
C GLY A 158 -15.36 -5.14 8.11
N ARG A 159 -16.53 -4.73 8.61
CA ARG A 159 -17.29 -3.62 8.01
C ARG A 159 -16.54 -2.29 8.10
N LEU A 160 -15.91 -2.01 9.24
CA LEU A 160 -15.08 -0.81 9.42
C LEU A 160 -13.88 -0.84 8.47
N MET A 161 -13.18 -1.98 8.40
CA MET A 161 -12.01 -2.16 7.53
C MET A 161 -12.35 -2.01 6.04
N LEU A 162 -13.47 -2.61 5.59
CA LEU A 162 -13.94 -2.43 4.21
C LEU A 162 -14.30 -0.97 3.91
N CYS A 163 -14.97 -0.26 4.83
CA CYS A 163 -15.19 1.18 4.67
C CYS A 163 -13.87 1.96 4.56
N SER A 164 -12.87 1.65 5.41
CA SER A 164 -11.55 2.30 5.37
C SER A 164 -10.79 2.02 4.08
N PHE A 165 -10.73 0.77 3.60
CA PHE A 165 -10.07 0.44 2.34
C PHE A 165 -10.79 1.05 1.14
N THR A 166 -12.13 1.07 1.15
CA THR A 166 -12.90 1.76 0.11
C THR A 166 -12.61 3.27 0.11
N TRP A 167 -12.49 3.87 1.30
CA TRP A 167 -12.10 5.27 1.43
C TRP A 167 -10.70 5.52 0.85
N ILE A 168 -9.71 4.69 1.19
CA ILE A 168 -8.34 4.78 0.67
C ILE A 168 -8.32 4.62 -0.86
N ALA A 169 -9.11 3.69 -1.42
CA ALA A 169 -9.24 3.52 -2.87
C ALA A 169 -9.82 4.76 -3.55
N CYS A 170 -10.94 5.29 -3.04
CA CYS A 170 -11.57 6.50 -3.58
C CYS A 170 -10.63 7.71 -3.53
N TYR A 171 -9.87 7.86 -2.45
CA TYR A 171 -8.91 8.95 -2.30
C TYR A 171 -7.70 8.77 -3.25
N GLY A 172 -7.23 7.53 -3.42
CA GLY A 172 -6.20 7.21 -4.41
C GLY A 172 -6.63 7.49 -5.85
N LEU A 173 -7.86 7.10 -6.21
CA LEU A 173 -8.45 7.40 -7.53
C LEU A 173 -8.63 8.90 -7.76
N LEU A 174 -8.95 9.67 -6.71
CA LEU A 174 -9.03 11.12 -6.78
C LEU A 174 -7.67 11.72 -7.13
N LEU A 175 -6.59 11.30 -6.46
CA LEU A 175 -5.24 11.79 -6.77
C LEU A 175 -4.79 11.40 -8.18
N ILE A 176 -5.09 10.19 -8.62
CA ILE A 176 -4.83 9.76 -10.01
C ILE A 176 -5.58 10.66 -10.99
N ALA A 177 -6.89 10.85 -10.81
CA ALA A 177 -7.69 11.66 -11.72
C ALA A 177 -7.19 13.10 -11.82
N LEU A 178 -6.81 13.72 -10.69
CA LEU A 178 -6.23 15.07 -10.67
C LEU A 178 -4.85 15.13 -11.33
N GLY A 179 -3.98 14.14 -11.09
CA GLY A 179 -2.67 14.05 -11.75
C GLY A 179 -2.80 13.88 -13.27
N LEU A 180 -3.72 13.02 -13.72
CA LEU A 180 -4.02 12.82 -15.15
C LEU A 180 -4.59 14.09 -15.81
N ALA A 181 -5.35 14.88 -15.07
CA ALA A 181 -5.89 16.14 -15.57
C ALA A 181 -4.81 17.21 -15.74
N GLY A 182 -3.89 17.33 -14.77
CA GLY A 182 -2.73 18.20 -14.88
C GLY A 182 -1.82 17.83 -16.04
N ALA A 183 -1.71 16.54 -16.35
CA ALA A 183 -0.96 16.02 -17.50
C ALA A 183 -1.67 16.17 -18.85
N GLY A 184 -2.90 16.70 -18.88
CA GLY A 184 -3.69 16.85 -20.11
C GLY A 184 -4.28 15.55 -20.69
N ILE A 185 -4.16 14.42 -19.98
CA ILE A 185 -4.68 13.11 -20.39
C ILE A 185 -6.19 13.02 -20.12
N LEU A 186 -6.64 13.60 -19.01
CA LEU A 186 -8.04 13.69 -18.64
C LEU A 186 -8.51 15.14 -18.80
N SER A 187 -9.71 15.36 -19.34
CA SER A 187 -10.23 16.73 -19.45
C SER A 187 -10.45 17.34 -18.05
N PRO A 188 -10.16 18.63 -17.83
CA PRO A 188 -10.33 19.27 -16.53
C PRO A 188 -11.76 19.16 -15.99
N ALA A 189 -12.77 19.25 -16.87
CA ALA A 189 -14.18 19.11 -16.50
C ALA A 189 -14.52 17.68 -16.02
N ALA A 190 -14.01 16.65 -16.71
CA ALA A 190 -14.22 15.26 -16.29
C ALA A 190 -13.52 14.96 -14.96
N ALA A 191 -12.29 15.48 -14.78
CA ALA A 191 -11.54 15.34 -13.55
C ALA A 191 -12.24 16.01 -12.36
N LEU A 192 -12.75 17.23 -12.54
CA LEU A 192 -13.51 17.94 -11.51
C LEU A 192 -14.80 17.20 -11.15
N ALA A 193 -15.58 16.76 -12.15
CA ALA A 193 -16.80 16.00 -11.91
C ALA A 193 -16.50 14.70 -11.15
N GLY A 194 -15.48 13.96 -11.57
CA GLY A 194 -15.02 12.74 -10.89
C GLY A 194 -14.55 13.03 -9.45
N ALA A 195 -13.77 14.09 -9.25
CA ALA A 195 -13.29 14.48 -7.91
C ALA A 195 -14.45 14.84 -6.98
N LEU A 196 -15.46 15.57 -7.45
CA LEU A 196 -16.65 15.92 -6.64
C LEU A 196 -17.44 14.68 -6.23
N VAL A 197 -17.65 13.73 -7.15
CA VAL A 197 -18.31 12.45 -6.84
C VAL A 197 -17.49 11.65 -5.82
N LEU A 198 -16.18 11.57 -6.01
CA LEU A 198 -15.29 10.86 -5.07
C LEU A 198 -15.28 11.53 -3.70
N ILE A 199 -15.26 12.87 -3.61
CA ILE A 199 -15.34 13.60 -2.34
C ILE A 199 -16.67 13.33 -1.61
N ALA A 200 -17.79 13.27 -2.35
CA ALA A 200 -19.07 12.91 -1.76
C ALA A 200 -19.04 11.49 -1.17
N ILE A 201 -18.51 10.52 -1.92
CA ILE A 201 -18.34 9.12 -1.45
C ILE A 201 -17.42 9.06 -0.24
N LEU A 202 -16.27 9.74 -0.27
CA LEU A 202 -15.31 9.81 0.84
C LEU A 202 -15.96 10.36 2.12
N THR A 203 -16.80 11.38 1.98
CA THR A 203 -17.52 11.99 3.10
C THR A 203 -18.52 11.00 3.70
N LEU A 204 -19.31 10.32 2.86
CA LEU A 204 -20.26 9.31 3.30
C LEU A 204 -19.56 8.13 3.99
N LEU A 205 -18.44 7.66 3.43
CA LEU A 205 -17.63 6.59 4.02
C LEU A 205 -16.99 7.01 5.35
N ALA A 206 -16.54 8.26 5.48
CA ALA A 206 -16.00 8.79 6.73
C ALA A 206 -17.09 8.85 7.82
N ILE A 207 -18.29 9.31 7.48
CA ILE A 207 -19.44 9.31 8.41
C ILE A 207 -19.80 7.88 8.81
N ALA A 208 -19.85 6.95 7.86
CA ALA A 208 -20.11 5.55 8.12
C ALA A 208 -19.05 4.94 9.05
N ALA A 209 -17.76 5.13 8.74
CA ALA A 209 -16.65 4.66 9.55
C ALA A 209 -16.70 5.22 10.97
N TRP A 210 -17.01 6.52 11.14
CA TRP A 210 -17.13 7.15 12.46
C TRP A 210 -18.19 6.50 13.35
N ARG A 211 -19.31 6.07 12.75
CA ARG A 211 -20.38 5.35 13.46
C ARG A 211 -19.97 3.94 13.84
N LEU A 212 -19.05 3.33 13.09
CA LEU A 212 -18.53 1.98 13.33
C LEU A 212 -17.35 1.94 14.30
N SER A 213 -16.64 3.06 14.47
CA SER A 213 -15.53 3.13 15.41
C SER A 213 -15.99 3.04 16.86
N ASP A 214 -15.26 2.26 17.65
CA ASP A 214 -15.33 2.24 19.11
C ASP A 214 -14.70 3.52 19.72
N GLU A 215 -14.73 3.65 21.05
CA GLU A 215 -14.16 4.81 21.75
C GLU A 215 -12.65 4.94 21.51
N LEU A 216 -11.95 3.81 21.45
CA LEU A 216 -10.51 3.78 21.17
C LEU A 216 -10.23 4.30 19.75
N GLY A 217 -10.94 3.81 18.75
CA GLY A 217 -10.81 4.22 17.35
C GLY A 217 -11.08 5.71 17.16
N ARG A 218 -12.13 6.25 17.80
CA ARG A 218 -12.41 7.69 17.77
C ARG A 218 -11.30 8.51 18.40
N THR A 219 -10.78 8.06 19.54
CA THR A 219 -9.65 8.71 20.23
C THR A 219 -8.40 8.70 19.34
N LEU A 220 -8.08 7.56 18.75
CA LEU A 220 -6.96 7.42 17.82
C LEU A 220 -7.10 8.33 16.60
N SER A 221 -8.31 8.43 16.02
CA SER A 221 -8.58 9.34 14.90
C SER A 221 -8.38 10.80 15.28
N HIS A 222 -8.85 11.23 16.46
CA HIS A 222 -8.64 12.60 16.94
C HIS A 222 -7.16 12.92 17.18
N GLU A 223 -6.42 12.01 17.84
CA GLU A 223 -4.99 12.19 18.08
C GLU A 223 -4.19 12.21 16.79
N THR A 224 -4.54 11.34 15.83
CA THR A 224 -3.91 11.30 14.51
C THR A 224 -4.19 12.59 13.74
N GLY A 225 -5.43 13.10 13.78
CA GLY A 225 -5.79 14.38 13.16
C GLY A 225 -5.03 15.55 13.76
N ASN A 226 -4.93 15.63 15.09
CA ASN A 226 -4.16 16.67 15.78
C ASN A 226 -2.67 16.59 15.44
N MET A 227 -2.09 15.39 15.44
CA MET A 227 -0.69 15.19 15.05
C MET A 227 -0.43 15.59 13.60
N ALA A 228 -1.31 15.18 12.68
CA ALA A 228 -1.21 15.55 11.27
C ALA A 228 -1.31 17.07 11.09
N PHE A 229 -2.21 17.74 11.81
CA PHE A 229 -2.32 19.20 11.81
C PHE A 229 -1.00 19.87 12.23
N TYR A 230 -0.37 19.42 13.33
CA TYR A 230 0.92 19.97 13.75
C TYR A 230 2.03 19.72 12.73
N LEU A 231 2.10 18.52 12.15
CA LEU A 231 3.08 18.21 11.09
C LEU A 231 2.86 19.09 9.86
N ILE A 232 1.62 19.28 9.42
CA ILE A 232 1.26 20.14 8.29
C ILE A 232 1.62 21.60 8.58
N LEU A 233 1.33 22.09 9.79
CA LEU A 233 1.67 23.45 10.18
C LEU A 233 3.18 23.69 10.14
N VAL A 234 3.97 22.76 10.69
CA VAL A 234 5.43 22.89 10.74
C VAL A 234 6.05 22.74 9.35
N LEU A 235 5.71 21.66 8.64
CA LEU A 235 6.36 21.34 7.36
C LEU A 235 5.75 22.13 6.21
N GLY A 236 4.43 22.11 6.07
CA GLY A 236 3.71 22.86 5.05
C GLY A 236 3.76 24.37 5.31
N GLY A 237 3.42 24.81 6.52
CA GLY A 237 3.49 26.23 6.88
C GLY A 237 4.92 26.79 6.84
N GLY A 238 5.91 26.02 7.31
CA GLY A 238 7.32 26.36 7.17
C GLY A 238 7.76 26.50 5.71
N TRP A 239 7.34 25.56 4.84
CA TRP A 239 7.61 25.65 3.41
C TRP A 239 6.94 26.88 2.77
N ALA A 240 5.67 27.14 3.09
CA ALA A 240 4.94 28.29 2.59
C ALA A 240 5.62 29.62 2.99
N MET A 241 6.13 29.71 4.23
CA MET A 241 6.91 30.86 4.69
C MET A 241 8.22 31.02 3.89
N LEU A 242 8.98 29.95 3.69
CA LEU A 242 10.21 29.99 2.90
C LEU A 242 9.94 30.37 1.44
N ALA A 243 8.84 29.87 0.86
CA ALA A 243 8.42 30.22 -0.49
C ALA A 243 8.00 31.69 -0.61
N HIS A 244 7.25 32.20 0.38
CA HIS A 244 6.86 33.61 0.44
C HIS A 244 8.08 34.55 0.49
N LEU A 245 9.15 34.13 1.18
CA LEU A 245 10.40 34.86 1.28
C LEU A 245 11.35 34.65 0.08
N GLY A 246 10.96 33.82 -0.91
CA GLY A 246 11.75 33.57 -2.12
C GLY A 246 12.94 32.60 -1.95
N PHE A 247 13.02 31.86 -0.84
CA PHE A 247 14.09 30.88 -0.62
C PHE A 247 13.87 29.56 -1.35
N VAL A 248 12.61 29.16 -1.56
CA VAL A 248 12.23 27.93 -2.26
C VAL A 248 11.06 28.18 -3.19
N ALA A 249 10.84 27.30 -4.16
CA ALA A 249 9.66 27.36 -5.02
C ALA A 249 8.38 27.07 -4.21
N ALA A 250 7.29 27.77 -4.55
CA ALA A 250 5.98 27.48 -3.99
C ALA A 250 5.50 26.09 -4.44
N PRO A 251 5.01 25.24 -3.53
CA PRO A 251 4.41 23.96 -3.90
C PRO A 251 3.22 24.18 -4.83
N ALA A 252 3.07 23.32 -5.83
CA ALA A 252 1.89 23.35 -6.67
C ALA A 252 0.64 23.01 -5.83
N PRO A 253 -0.56 23.45 -6.24
CA PRO A 253 -1.80 23.12 -5.51
C PRO A 253 -2.00 21.61 -5.31
N LEU A 254 -1.55 20.80 -6.27
CA LEU A 254 -1.63 19.34 -6.21
C LEU A 254 -0.67 18.74 -5.17
N ASP A 255 0.49 19.37 -4.95
CA ASP A 255 1.47 18.92 -3.96
C ASP A 255 0.93 19.02 -2.53
N TRP A 256 0.02 19.97 -2.27
CA TRP A 256 -0.62 20.07 -0.96
C TRP A 256 -1.46 18.84 -0.63
N LEU A 257 -2.18 18.29 -1.62
CA LEU A 257 -2.98 17.09 -1.41
C LEU A 257 -2.09 15.88 -1.10
N THR A 258 -0.96 15.74 -1.79
CA THR A 258 -0.02 14.64 -1.55
C THR A 258 0.71 14.81 -0.21
N ILE A 259 1.10 16.03 0.16
CA ILE A 259 1.69 16.34 1.47
C ILE A 259 0.70 16.00 2.59
N PHE A 260 -0.57 16.40 2.49
CA PHE A 260 -1.58 16.05 3.50
C PHE A 260 -1.73 14.53 3.65
N THR A 261 -1.72 13.82 2.53
CA THR A 261 -1.76 12.35 2.51
C THR A 261 -0.60 11.75 3.29
N VAL A 262 0.63 12.09 2.90
CA VAL A 262 1.84 11.51 3.48
C VAL A 262 1.96 11.85 4.96
N LEU A 263 1.68 13.10 5.34
CA LEU A 263 1.76 13.52 6.74
C LEU A 263 0.68 12.90 7.61
N LEU A 264 -0.52 12.64 7.07
CA LEU A 264 -1.56 11.89 7.78
C LEU A 264 -1.12 10.44 8.05
N PHE A 265 -0.47 9.79 7.08
CA PHE A 265 0.12 8.46 7.29
C PHE A 265 1.24 8.49 8.34
N VAL A 266 2.17 9.44 8.24
CA VAL A 266 3.25 9.58 9.23
C VAL A 266 2.67 9.82 10.63
N ALA A 267 1.65 10.68 10.75
CA ALA A 267 0.96 10.94 12.01
C ALA A 267 0.34 9.68 12.61
N SER A 268 -0.27 8.82 11.80
CA SER A 268 -0.90 7.60 12.29
C SER A 268 0.13 6.64 12.89
N PHE A 269 1.29 6.46 12.25
CA PHE A 269 2.39 5.66 12.80
C PHE A 269 2.95 6.25 14.10
N ILE A 270 3.12 7.57 14.18
CA ILE A 270 3.59 8.23 15.41
C ILE A 270 2.61 7.99 16.56
N VAL A 271 1.31 8.16 16.33
CA VAL A 271 0.28 7.99 17.37
C VAL A 271 0.17 6.53 17.80
N LEU A 272 0.14 5.58 16.85
CA LEU A 272 0.14 4.14 17.15
C LEU A 272 1.40 3.71 17.92
N GLY A 273 2.57 4.23 17.55
CA GLY A 273 3.83 3.98 18.23
C GLY A 273 3.85 4.52 19.65
N ARG A 274 3.36 5.75 19.88
CA ARG A 274 3.25 6.35 21.22
C ARG A 274 2.34 5.54 22.15
N ARG A 275 1.34 4.85 21.60
CA ARG A 275 0.43 3.96 22.34
C ARG A 275 0.91 2.52 22.43
N LYS A 276 2.11 2.21 21.92
CA LYS A 276 2.74 0.87 21.93
C LYS A 276 1.92 -0.21 21.19
N LEU A 277 1.08 0.20 20.25
CA LEU A 277 0.23 -0.71 19.47
C LEU A 277 0.98 -1.40 18.31
N LEU A 278 2.25 -1.04 18.07
CA LEU A 278 3.05 -1.57 16.95
C LEU A 278 3.93 -2.77 17.32
N THR A 279 4.03 -3.15 18.59
CA THR A 279 5.04 -4.11 19.09
C THR A 279 4.44 -5.36 19.76
N HIS A 280 3.19 -5.70 19.45
CA HIS A 280 2.54 -6.92 19.94
C HIS A 280 2.65 -8.07 18.92
#